data_AF-A0A2W0DC11-F1
#
_entry.id   AF-A0A2W0DC11-F1
#
_cell.length_a   1.000
_cell.length_b   1.000
_cell.length_c   1.000
_cell.angle_alpha   90.00
_cell.angle_beta   90.00
_cell.angle_gamma   90.00
#
_symmetry.space_group_name_H-M   'P 1'
#
loop_
_entity.id
_entity.type
_entity.pdbx_description
1 polymer ?
#
loop_
_entity_poly.entity_id
_entity_poly.type
_entity_poly.pdbx_seq_one_letter_code
_entity_poly.pdbx_strand_id
1 'polypeptide(L)'
;MDRTFYPGALCKGITQCPCGMCREGSTRRTTTSDRGQENRVNQNTRVRSGLVATIAALMVAGGSLAAAPAVAATTCATAWSAGTAYNGGATVSENGSNYTANWWTQGDEPATHSGATGSGQPWTSTGTCTGGGTGGGTTPGGGGTTTPGNGSTGTASGLVFSPYKDITVNLDWNTNVMNTAVTGTRIPVVGSSNSLVSTREPGLKAITLAFATGTCGSENWGGVAADAFASANIAKLDAAGVNYIVSTGGAAGSFKCSGTALQSFIARYASPHMIGVDFDIESGQSAADVQNLVSAAALAQSKYPGLRFSFTLATLAASDGSFGGLNSTGDATVKAVKASALTNYTVNLMTMDFGRATTANCVIVGSTCQMGQSTIQAVTNLQHTYGIASSKIEVTPMIGVNDTTDEVFTLADADTVAAYAKSHGLAGVHTWSLDRDTPCPTAQSTASPTCNSVAGSAPLAWTDRFLAALR
;
A
#
# COMPACT_ATOMS: atom_id res chain seq x y z
N MET A 1 -9.73 33.64 29.61
CA MET A 1 -9.77 35.06 30.04
C MET A 1 -8.70 35.18 31.10
N ASP A 2 -7.63 35.96 30.97
CA ASP A 2 -7.32 36.99 29.96
C ASP A 2 -5.79 37.04 29.66
N ARG A 3 -5.37 37.84 28.66
CA ARG A 3 -3.97 38.14 28.28
C ARG A 3 -3.43 39.25 29.23
N THR A 4 -2.18 39.72 29.29
CA THR A 4 -1.14 40.15 28.31
C THR A 4 0.09 40.51 29.17
N PHE A 5 1.35 40.15 28.89
CA PHE A 5 2.32 40.76 27.95
C PHE A 5 2.40 42.31 27.90
N TYR A 6 3.60 42.85 28.20
CA TYR A 6 4.05 44.22 27.88
C TYR A 6 5.48 44.18 27.29
N PRO A 7 5.78 44.92 26.21
CA PRO A 7 7.09 44.93 25.56
C PRO A 7 7.97 46.14 25.95
N GLY A 8 9.27 46.05 25.69
CA GLY A 8 10.22 47.17 25.80
C GLY A 8 10.99 47.38 24.50
N ALA A 9 10.95 48.61 23.96
CA ALA A 9 11.72 49.04 22.80
C ALA A 9 12.35 50.41 23.09
N LEU A 10 13.56 50.67 22.59
CA LEU A 10 14.17 52.01 22.62
C LEU A 10 15.17 52.20 21.46
N CYS A 11 14.87 53.15 20.57
CA CYS A 11 15.77 53.69 19.55
C CYS A 11 15.58 55.22 19.47
N LYS A 12 16.70 55.97 19.45
CA LYS A 12 16.87 57.40 19.08
C LYS A 12 18.35 57.77 19.40
N GLY A 13 19.12 58.52 18.61
CA GLY A 13 18.95 59.11 17.27
C GLY A 13 20.04 60.18 16.99
N ILE A 14 20.00 60.82 15.79
CA ILE A 14 20.64 62.11 15.40
C ILE A 14 22.16 62.08 15.03
N THR A 15 22.74 62.86 14.07
CA THR A 15 22.41 63.37 12.69
C THR A 15 23.71 64.01 12.08
N GLN A 16 23.85 64.05 10.74
CA GLN A 16 24.54 65.07 9.88
C GLN A 16 25.71 64.65 8.94
N CYS A 17 25.65 65.17 7.71
CA CYS A 17 26.68 65.25 6.63
C CYS A 17 27.12 66.73 6.47
N PRO A 18 28.25 67.06 5.79
CA PRO A 18 28.17 67.49 4.36
C PRO A 18 29.42 67.37 3.42
N CYS A 19 29.14 67.17 2.12
CA CYS A 19 29.67 67.83 0.88
C CYS A 19 31.16 67.84 0.40
N GLY A 20 31.33 67.63 -0.94
CA GLY A 20 32.43 68.17 -1.79
C GLY A 20 33.11 67.14 -2.74
N MET A 21 32.66 66.90 -3.99
CA MET A 21 33.16 67.47 -5.29
C MET A 21 34.65 67.22 -5.61
N CYS A 22 35.11 66.85 -6.84
CA CYS A 22 34.54 67.03 -8.20
C CYS A 22 35.23 66.16 -9.31
N ARG A 23 34.49 65.78 -10.38
CA ARG A 23 34.84 65.75 -11.84
C ARG A 23 36.05 64.92 -12.40
N GLU A 24 36.12 64.42 -13.67
CA GLU A 24 35.20 64.30 -14.84
C GLU A 24 35.75 63.34 -15.94
N GLY A 25 34.93 63.00 -16.97
CA GLY A 25 35.35 62.45 -18.29
C GLY A 25 35.11 60.94 -18.51
N SER A 26 34.01 60.46 -19.14
CA SER A 26 33.59 60.56 -20.57
C SER A 26 34.55 59.81 -21.53
N THR A 27 34.13 58.94 -22.47
CA THR A 27 33.01 59.11 -23.43
C THR A 27 32.52 57.78 -24.06
N ARG A 28 31.25 57.74 -24.50
CA ARG A 28 30.63 56.66 -25.33
C ARG A 28 31.30 56.49 -26.71
N ARG A 29 31.16 55.29 -27.32
CA ARG A 29 30.41 55.15 -28.60
C ARG A 29 29.93 53.71 -28.88
N THR A 30 28.72 53.62 -29.45
CA THR A 30 28.04 52.43 -30.01
C THR A 30 28.40 52.25 -31.49
N THR A 31 28.40 51.01 -32.01
CA THR A 31 27.95 50.69 -33.39
C THR A 31 27.67 49.20 -33.60
N THR A 32 27.10 48.89 -34.77
CA THR A 32 26.19 47.76 -35.03
C THR A 32 26.77 46.71 -36.00
N SER A 33 26.19 45.50 -35.94
CA SER A 33 25.83 44.62 -37.08
C SER A 33 26.88 43.85 -37.90
N ASP A 34 26.49 42.59 -38.13
CA ASP A 34 26.40 41.90 -39.44
C ASP A 34 27.40 40.77 -39.77
N ARG A 35 26.83 39.65 -40.28
CA ARG A 35 27.45 38.44 -40.90
C ARG A 35 28.36 37.59 -39.98
N GLY A 36 28.30 36.26 -39.96
CA GLY A 36 27.54 35.29 -40.77
C GLY A 36 28.45 34.46 -41.68
N GLN A 37 28.66 33.17 -41.36
CA GLN A 37 28.98 32.09 -42.30
C GLN A 37 28.69 30.71 -41.67
N GLU A 38 27.90 29.91 -42.38
CA GLU A 38 27.92 28.45 -42.26
C GLU A 38 29.17 27.86 -42.92
N ASN A 39 29.64 26.71 -42.47
CA ASN A 39 29.93 25.51 -43.29
C ASN A 39 30.47 24.39 -42.39
N ARG A 40 29.77 23.26 -42.22
CA ARG A 40 29.53 22.13 -43.14
C ARG A 40 30.59 21.02 -43.04
N VAL A 41 30.12 19.88 -42.55
CA VAL A 41 30.24 18.52 -43.14
C VAL A 41 31.53 18.21 -43.90
N ASN A 42 32.24 17.19 -43.42
CA ASN A 42 33.17 16.43 -44.25
C ASN A 42 32.66 14.97 -44.38
N GLN A 43 32.09 14.66 -45.55
CA GLN A 43 31.85 13.28 -46.01
C GLN A 43 32.88 12.96 -47.10
N ASN A 44 33.55 11.81 -47.00
CA ASN A 44 34.22 11.12 -48.11
C ASN A 44 34.67 9.73 -47.64
N THR A 45 34.76 8.67 -48.45
CA THR A 45 33.98 8.26 -49.64
C THR A 45 34.17 6.74 -49.81
N ARG A 46 33.21 6.06 -50.46
CA ARG A 46 33.13 4.60 -50.62
C ARG A 46 34.27 4.00 -51.49
N VAL A 47 34.62 2.73 -51.24
CA VAL A 47 34.95 1.74 -52.29
C VAL A 47 34.27 0.39 -51.97
N ARG A 48 33.92 -0.38 -53.01
CA ARG A 48 33.15 -1.64 -52.98
C ARG A 48 34.03 -2.88 -53.16
N SER A 49 33.61 -4.03 -52.61
CA SER A 49 33.68 -5.43 -53.14
C SER A 49 33.23 -6.40 -52.04
N GLY A 50 32.58 -7.55 -52.24
CA GLY A 50 32.00 -8.18 -53.45
C GLY A 50 31.80 -9.70 -53.24
N LEU A 51 30.62 -10.25 -53.59
CA LEU A 51 30.20 -11.68 -53.57
C LEU A 51 30.14 -12.37 -52.18
N VAL A 52 29.08 -13.10 -51.75
CA VAL A 52 28.17 -14.14 -52.30
C VAL A 52 28.59 -15.56 -51.90
N ALA A 53 27.74 -16.23 -51.10
CA ALA A 53 27.59 -17.67 -51.05
C ALA A 53 26.17 -18.03 -50.56
N THR A 54 25.39 -18.74 -51.38
CA THR A 54 24.08 -19.30 -51.07
C THR A 54 24.19 -20.80 -50.80
N ILE A 55 23.47 -21.32 -49.79
CA ILE A 55 23.16 -22.76 -49.69
C ILE A 55 21.67 -22.91 -49.35
N ALA A 56 21.04 -23.90 -49.98
CA ALA A 56 19.59 -24.09 -50.04
C ALA A 56 19.02 -24.94 -48.88
N ALA A 57 17.70 -24.91 -48.74
CA ALA A 57 16.93 -25.68 -47.76
C ALA A 57 16.69 -27.14 -48.19
N LEU A 58 16.48 -28.02 -47.21
CA LEU A 58 15.70 -29.26 -47.36
C LEU A 58 14.58 -29.28 -46.31
N MET A 59 13.35 -29.59 -46.75
CA MET A 59 12.20 -29.87 -45.89
C MET A 59 11.94 -31.38 -45.83
N VAL A 60 11.54 -31.92 -44.69
CA VAL A 60 10.90 -33.24 -44.59
C VAL A 60 9.73 -33.23 -43.60
N ALA A 61 8.55 -33.54 -44.14
CA ALA A 61 7.33 -34.10 -43.52
C ALA A 61 6.86 -33.63 -42.12
N GLY A 62 5.72 -32.94 -42.10
CA GLY A 62 4.86 -32.86 -40.92
C GLY A 62 3.93 -34.09 -40.82
N GLY A 63 3.65 -34.53 -39.59
CA GLY A 63 2.60 -35.50 -39.28
C GLY A 63 1.34 -34.79 -38.77
N SER A 64 0.23 -34.92 -39.50
CA SER A 64 -1.03 -34.26 -39.16
C SER A 64 -1.76 -34.99 -38.02
N LEU A 65 -1.83 -34.37 -36.83
CA LEU A 65 -2.87 -34.72 -35.87
C LEU A 65 -4.20 -34.15 -36.38
N ALA A 66 -5.17 -35.03 -36.65
CA ALA A 66 -6.50 -34.61 -37.03
C ALA A 66 -7.18 -33.93 -35.82
N ALA A 67 -7.32 -32.60 -35.89
CA ALA A 67 -8.13 -31.86 -34.93
C ALA A 67 -9.59 -32.32 -35.05
N ALA A 68 -10.20 -32.66 -33.91
CA ALA A 68 -11.64 -32.83 -33.83
C ALA A 68 -12.34 -31.54 -34.29
N PRO A 69 -13.53 -31.62 -34.93
CA PRO A 69 -14.23 -30.42 -35.38
C PRO A 69 -14.51 -29.50 -34.19
N ALA A 70 -13.93 -28.31 -34.21
CA ALA A 70 -14.19 -27.28 -33.22
C ALA A 70 -15.66 -26.88 -33.31
N VAL A 71 -16.44 -27.25 -32.30
CA VAL A 71 -17.83 -26.78 -32.16
C VAL A 71 -17.76 -25.26 -32.04
N ALA A 72 -18.43 -24.53 -32.94
CA ALA A 72 -18.43 -23.07 -32.89
C ALA A 72 -19.02 -22.61 -31.56
N ALA A 73 -18.25 -21.88 -30.76
CA ALA A 73 -18.69 -21.45 -29.44
C ALA A 73 -19.83 -20.44 -29.56
N THR A 74 -20.97 -20.75 -28.93
CA THR A 74 -22.14 -19.87 -28.89
C THR A 74 -21.78 -18.53 -28.26
N THR A 75 -22.18 -17.40 -28.84
CA THR A 75 -21.92 -16.08 -28.24
C THR A 75 -22.77 -15.86 -26.99
N CYS A 76 -22.25 -15.13 -26.00
CA CYS A 76 -23.04 -14.82 -24.81
C CYS A 76 -24.11 -13.78 -25.13
N ALA A 77 -25.33 -14.03 -24.65
CA ALA A 77 -26.39 -13.04 -24.64
C ALA A 77 -26.07 -11.91 -23.63
N THR A 78 -26.90 -10.86 -23.59
CA THR A 78 -26.77 -9.78 -22.60
C THR A 78 -26.74 -10.35 -21.19
N ALA A 79 -25.84 -9.85 -20.33
CA ALA A 79 -25.72 -10.31 -18.95
C ALA A 79 -27.05 -10.17 -18.20
N TRP A 80 -27.38 -11.17 -17.37
CA TRP A 80 -28.54 -11.11 -16.50
C TRP A 80 -28.41 -9.98 -15.46
N SER A 81 -29.55 -9.45 -15.01
CA SER A 81 -29.64 -8.39 -14.01
C SER A 81 -30.85 -8.61 -13.13
N ALA A 82 -30.64 -8.76 -11.82
CA ALA A 82 -31.71 -8.98 -10.84
C ALA A 82 -32.82 -7.90 -10.87
N GLY A 83 -32.47 -6.67 -11.22
CA GLY A 83 -33.43 -5.56 -11.32
C GLY A 83 -34.31 -5.59 -12.58
N THR A 84 -33.95 -6.38 -13.59
CA THR A 84 -34.66 -6.44 -14.87
C THR A 84 -35.73 -7.53 -14.87
N ALA A 85 -36.95 -7.19 -15.28
CA ALA A 85 -38.02 -8.17 -15.49
C ALA A 85 -37.91 -8.77 -16.90
N TYR A 86 -37.84 -10.09 -16.99
CA TYR A 86 -37.70 -10.86 -18.22
C TYR A 86 -38.99 -11.60 -18.52
N ASN A 87 -39.55 -11.42 -19.71
CA ASN A 87 -40.70 -12.20 -20.18
C ASN A 87 -40.25 -13.57 -20.69
N GLY A 88 -41.18 -14.54 -20.72
CA GLY A 88 -40.90 -15.88 -21.27
C GLY A 88 -40.33 -15.81 -22.70
N GLY A 89 -39.26 -16.56 -22.95
CA GLY A 89 -38.47 -16.54 -24.19
C GLY A 89 -37.27 -15.57 -24.18
N ALA A 90 -37.17 -14.65 -23.22
CA ALA A 90 -35.99 -13.78 -23.10
C ALA A 90 -34.73 -14.59 -22.79
N THR A 91 -33.61 -14.26 -23.42
CA THR A 91 -32.33 -14.97 -23.23
C THR A 91 -31.26 -14.03 -22.67
N VAL A 92 -30.55 -14.50 -21.64
CA VAL A 92 -29.51 -13.78 -20.89
C VAL A 92 -28.27 -14.66 -20.73
N SER A 93 -27.13 -14.07 -20.35
CA SER A 93 -25.93 -14.82 -19.95
C SER A 93 -25.57 -14.62 -18.47
N GLU A 94 -25.04 -15.67 -17.86
CA GLU A 94 -24.50 -15.67 -16.50
C GLU A 94 -23.43 -16.77 -16.35
N ASN A 95 -22.32 -16.47 -15.68
CA ASN A 95 -21.22 -17.42 -15.44
C ASN A 95 -20.74 -18.21 -16.69
N GLY A 96 -20.76 -17.56 -17.86
CA GLY A 96 -20.34 -18.18 -19.12
C GLY A 96 -21.33 -19.20 -19.69
N SER A 97 -22.60 -19.15 -19.31
CA SER A 97 -23.70 -19.90 -19.93
C SER A 97 -24.87 -18.99 -20.30
N ASN A 98 -25.59 -19.34 -21.36
CA ASN A 98 -26.85 -18.68 -21.72
C ASN A 98 -28.03 -19.39 -21.05
N TYR A 99 -29.08 -18.62 -20.74
CA TYR A 99 -30.32 -19.10 -20.13
C TYR A 99 -31.52 -18.42 -20.78
N THR A 100 -32.60 -19.17 -20.98
CA THR A 100 -33.87 -18.65 -21.52
C THR A 100 -34.96 -18.71 -20.45
N ALA A 101 -35.68 -17.60 -20.27
CA ALA A 101 -36.78 -17.50 -19.33
C ALA A 101 -37.97 -18.36 -19.78
N ASN A 102 -38.52 -19.17 -18.88
CA ASN A 102 -39.66 -20.03 -19.17
C ASN A 102 -41.01 -19.27 -19.07
N TRP A 103 -41.07 -18.24 -18.23
CA TRP A 103 -42.19 -17.31 -18.07
C TRP A 103 -41.67 -15.95 -17.54
N TRP A 104 -42.55 -15.08 -17.05
CA TRP A 104 -42.15 -13.81 -16.45
C TRP A 104 -41.35 -14.02 -15.16
N THR A 105 -40.17 -13.44 -15.05
CA THR A 105 -39.29 -13.54 -13.87
C THR A 105 -38.51 -12.24 -13.65
N GLN A 106 -38.27 -11.90 -12.38
CA GLN A 106 -37.45 -10.77 -11.96
C GLN A 106 -36.79 -11.14 -10.62
N GLY A 107 -35.47 -10.93 -10.50
CA GLY A 107 -34.72 -11.28 -9.29
C GLY A 107 -34.32 -12.76 -9.14
N ASP A 108 -34.98 -13.70 -9.82
CA ASP A 108 -34.56 -15.11 -9.84
C ASP A 108 -33.29 -15.27 -10.67
N GLU A 109 -32.18 -15.65 -10.03
CA GLU A 109 -30.86 -15.81 -10.65
C GLU A 109 -30.79 -17.07 -11.54
N PRO A 110 -30.49 -16.97 -12.85
CA PRO A 110 -30.49 -18.10 -13.79
C PRO A 110 -29.59 -19.27 -13.39
N ALA A 111 -28.41 -19.02 -12.81
CA ALA A 111 -27.47 -20.05 -12.39
C ALA A 111 -28.00 -20.92 -11.22
N THR A 112 -28.91 -20.40 -10.40
CA THR A 112 -29.45 -21.08 -9.22
C THR A 112 -30.94 -21.45 -9.32
N HIS A 113 -31.67 -20.80 -10.23
CA HIS A 113 -33.11 -20.98 -10.47
C HIS A 113 -33.40 -21.47 -11.91
N SER A 114 -32.61 -22.44 -12.38
CA SER A 114 -32.81 -23.10 -13.67
C SER A 114 -33.04 -24.61 -13.56
N GLY A 115 -33.71 -25.17 -14.57
CA GLY A 115 -33.96 -26.61 -14.66
C GLY A 115 -34.44 -27.02 -16.05
N ALA A 116 -34.63 -28.32 -16.26
CA ALA A 116 -35.19 -28.83 -17.51
C ALA A 116 -36.63 -28.35 -17.72
N THR A 117 -37.08 -28.29 -18.98
CA THR A 117 -38.46 -27.88 -19.34
C THR A 117 -39.49 -28.71 -18.58
N GLY A 118 -40.34 -28.05 -17.78
CA GLY A 118 -41.33 -28.68 -16.91
C GLY A 118 -40.90 -28.85 -15.43
N SER A 119 -39.68 -28.44 -15.05
CA SER A 119 -39.17 -28.51 -13.67
C SER A 119 -39.79 -27.52 -12.67
N GLY A 120 -40.58 -26.55 -13.13
CA GLY A 120 -41.10 -25.45 -12.30
C GLY A 120 -40.11 -24.32 -12.03
N GLN A 121 -38.91 -24.36 -12.63
CA GLN A 121 -37.91 -23.29 -12.52
C GLN A 121 -38.09 -22.17 -13.57
N PRO A 122 -37.87 -20.88 -13.22
CA PRO A 122 -38.08 -19.76 -14.14
C PRO A 122 -37.11 -19.72 -15.32
N TRP A 123 -35.96 -20.40 -15.26
CA TRP A 123 -34.96 -20.45 -16.33
C TRP A 123 -34.70 -21.85 -16.87
N THR A 124 -34.35 -21.95 -18.15
CA THR A 124 -33.78 -23.15 -18.79
C THR A 124 -32.39 -22.80 -19.32
N SER A 125 -31.36 -23.54 -18.93
CA SER A 125 -30.01 -23.34 -19.48
C SER A 125 -29.95 -23.78 -20.94
N THR A 126 -29.36 -22.95 -21.80
CA THR A 126 -29.13 -23.23 -23.23
C THR A 126 -27.67 -23.54 -23.55
N GLY A 127 -26.82 -23.71 -22.53
CA GLY A 127 -25.44 -24.15 -22.64
C GLY A 127 -24.39 -23.03 -22.54
N THR A 128 -23.12 -23.42 -22.57
CA THR A 128 -21.97 -22.53 -22.41
C THR A 128 -21.83 -21.53 -23.55
N CYS A 129 -21.37 -20.32 -23.24
CA CYS A 129 -21.20 -19.21 -24.18
C CYS A 129 -19.87 -18.47 -24.02
N THR A 130 -19.43 -17.76 -25.06
CA THR A 130 -18.22 -16.92 -25.04
C THR A 130 -18.42 -15.59 -25.78
N GLY A 131 -18.06 -14.48 -25.15
CA GLY A 131 -17.99 -13.15 -25.77
C GLY A 131 -19.31 -12.36 -25.75
N GLY A 132 -19.28 -11.19 -25.11
CA GLY A 132 -20.37 -10.22 -25.02
C GLY A 132 -20.05 -9.15 -23.97
N GLY A 133 -20.23 -7.85 -24.28
CA GLY A 133 -19.78 -6.76 -23.40
C GLY A 133 -20.68 -5.51 -23.41
N THR A 134 -21.13 -5.13 -22.21
CA THR A 134 -21.53 -3.79 -21.72
C THR A 134 -22.59 -2.93 -22.44
N GLY A 135 -23.62 -2.56 -21.65
CA GLY A 135 -24.50 -1.39 -21.84
C GLY A 135 -25.96 -1.70 -21.43
N GLY A 136 -26.68 -0.92 -20.62
CA GLY A 136 -26.41 0.31 -19.86
C GLY A 136 -27.74 1.00 -19.50
N GLY A 137 -27.90 1.62 -18.30
CA GLY A 137 -29.17 2.28 -17.93
C GLY A 137 -29.23 2.92 -16.54
N THR A 138 -29.89 4.09 -16.43
CA THR A 138 -29.93 4.98 -15.25
C THR A 138 -31.40 5.25 -14.79
N THR A 139 -31.73 5.89 -13.65
CA THR A 139 -30.90 6.75 -12.79
C THR A 139 -31.02 6.57 -11.26
N PRO A 140 -32.01 7.08 -10.51
CA PRO A 140 -31.62 7.84 -9.31
C PRO A 140 -32.17 7.34 -7.97
N GLY A 141 -31.31 7.39 -6.95
CA GLY A 141 -31.70 7.68 -5.57
C GLY A 141 -32.16 6.48 -4.71
N GLY A 142 -31.33 6.11 -3.74
CA GLY A 142 -31.68 5.14 -2.70
C GLY A 142 -30.42 4.52 -2.12
N GLY A 143 -30.02 4.92 -0.91
CA GLY A 143 -28.81 4.42 -0.28
C GLY A 143 -28.92 2.92 0.02
N GLY A 144 -28.11 2.11 -0.68
CA GLY A 144 -28.05 0.66 -0.50
C GLY A 144 -26.62 0.18 -0.74
N THR A 145 -25.91 -0.11 0.34
CA THR A 145 -24.55 -0.66 0.33
C THR A 145 -24.53 -2.04 -0.32
N THR A 146 -23.88 -2.18 -1.47
CA THR A 146 -23.37 -3.47 -1.93
C THR A 146 -22.11 -3.79 -1.13
N THR A 147 -22.21 -4.71 -0.16
CA THR A 147 -21.12 -5.10 0.73
C THR A 147 -20.27 -6.20 0.10
N PRO A 148 -18.99 -5.97 -0.27
CA PRO A 148 -18.00 -7.05 -0.30
C PRO A 148 -17.79 -7.54 1.14
N GLY A 149 -17.62 -8.85 1.33
CA GLY A 149 -17.28 -9.44 2.63
C GLY A 149 -18.46 -9.65 3.59
N ASN A 150 -19.22 -10.72 3.35
CA ASN A 150 -20.04 -11.39 4.37
C ASN A 150 -19.26 -12.54 5.07
N GLY A 151 -17.93 -12.54 4.94
CA GLY A 151 -17.04 -13.66 5.30
C GLY A 151 -16.41 -13.52 6.69
N SER A 152 -16.01 -14.67 7.26
CA SER A 152 -15.11 -14.71 8.41
C SER A 152 -13.80 -13.99 8.10
N THR A 153 -13.24 -13.30 9.08
CA THR A 153 -11.84 -12.89 9.05
C THR A 153 -10.91 -14.06 9.38
N GLY A 154 -9.63 -13.91 9.10
CA GLY A 154 -8.57 -14.81 9.52
C GLY A 154 -8.14 -14.62 10.98
N THR A 155 -7.02 -15.25 11.32
CA THR A 155 -6.32 -15.09 12.60
C THR A 155 -4.82 -15.09 12.36
N ALA A 156 -4.09 -14.14 12.95
CA ALA A 156 -2.64 -14.11 12.89
C ALA A 156 -2.04 -15.26 13.73
N SER A 157 -1.15 -16.07 13.16
CA SER A 157 -0.43 -17.14 13.86
C SER A 157 1.03 -16.75 14.09
N GLY A 158 1.43 -16.58 15.34
CA GLY A 158 2.80 -16.23 15.71
C GLY A 158 3.22 -14.82 15.26
N LEU A 159 4.51 -14.66 14.97
CA LEU A 159 5.11 -13.41 14.51
C LEU A 159 4.73 -13.16 13.04
N VAL A 160 4.07 -12.02 12.77
CA VAL A 160 3.71 -11.62 11.41
C VAL A 160 4.83 -10.79 10.79
N PHE A 161 5.41 -11.25 9.66
CA PHE A 161 6.19 -10.39 8.79
C PHE A 161 5.33 -9.87 7.64
N SER A 162 5.12 -8.55 7.57
CA SER A 162 4.44 -7.93 6.43
C SER A 162 5.00 -6.53 6.09
N PRO A 163 5.65 -6.36 4.91
CA PRO A 163 5.94 -5.04 4.37
C PRO A 163 4.66 -4.23 4.16
N TYR A 164 4.74 -2.93 4.38
CA TYR A 164 3.69 -2.00 4.00
C TYR A 164 3.71 -1.81 2.48
N LYS A 165 2.54 -1.91 1.85
CA LYS A 165 2.30 -1.49 0.47
C LYS A 165 1.58 -0.16 0.52
N ASP A 166 2.30 0.93 0.27
CA ASP A 166 1.66 2.18 -0.15
C ASP A 166 0.92 1.89 -1.46
N ILE A 167 -0.41 1.86 -1.41
CA ILE A 167 -1.23 1.48 -2.56
C ILE A 167 -1.13 2.50 -3.69
N THR A 168 -0.79 3.76 -3.40
CA THR A 168 -0.71 4.84 -4.40
C THR A 168 0.53 4.70 -5.28
N VAL A 169 1.61 4.18 -4.69
CA VAL A 169 2.84 3.85 -5.41
C VAL A 169 2.58 2.69 -6.36
N ASN A 170 2.86 2.90 -7.65
CA ASN A 170 2.66 1.92 -8.73
C ASN A 170 1.23 1.42 -8.96
N LEU A 171 0.17 2.02 -8.38
CA LEU A 171 -1.22 1.60 -8.62
C LEU A 171 -1.58 1.54 -10.11
N ASP A 172 -2.37 0.54 -10.51
CA ASP A 172 -3.03 0.58 -11.81
C ASP A 172 -4.33 1.40 -11.74
N TRP A 173 -4.22 2.71 -11.95
CA TRP A 173 -5.35 3.65 -11.85
C TRP A 173 -6.52 3.39 -12.81
N ASN A 174 -6.37 2.50 -13.80
CA ASN A 174 -7.47 2.10 -14.69
C ASN A 174 -8.30 0.94 -14.11
N THR A 175 -7.69 0.11 -13.25
CA THR A 175 -8.27 -1.13 -12.73
C THR A 175 -8.34 -1.18 -11.20
N ASN A 176 -7.74 -0.20 -10.52
CA ASN A 176 -7.53 -0.12 -9.07
C ASN A 176 -6.74 -1.29 -8.47
N VAL A 177 -6.05 -2.09 -9.30
CA VAL A 177 -5.24 -3.22 -8.86
C VAL A 177 -3.89 -2.75 -8.34
N MET A 178 -3.52 -3.20 -7.14
CA MET A 178 -2.19 -2.99 -6.58
C MET A 178 -1.13 -3.69 -7.42
N ASN A 179 -0.24 -2.90 -8.02
CA ASN A 179 0.99 -3.38 -8.63
C ASN A 179 2.20 -2.88 -7.83
N THR A 180 3.36 -3.47 -8.11
CA THR A 180 4.68 -2.97 -7.70
C THR A 180 5.62 -2.97 -8.90
N ALA A 181 6.63 -2.11 -8.89
CA ALA A 181 7.72 -2.09 -9.86
C ALA A 181 9.05 -2.62 -9.32
N VAL A 182 9.06 -3.18 -8.09
CA VAL A 182 10.29 -3.63 -7.39
C VAL A 182 11.17 -4.58 -8.19
N THR A 183 10.57 -5.37 -9.08
CA THR A 183 11.24 -6.35 -9.95
C THR A 183 11.87 -5.72 -11.22
N GLY A 184 11.80 -4.40 -11.37
CA GLY A 184 12.18 -3.65 -12.57
C GLY A 184 11.07 -3.57 -13.64
N THR A 185 9.91 -4.19 -13.42
CA THR A 185 8.73 -4.10 -14.29
C THR A 185 7.48 -4.02 -13.44
N ARG A 186 6.51 -3.16 -13.82
CA ARG A 186 5.24 -3.03 -13.10
C ARG A 186 4.40 -4.31 -13.27
N ILE A 187 4.19 -5.04 -12.18
CA ILE A 187 3.38 -6.27 -12.13
C ILE A 187 2.43 -6.24 -10.92
N PRO A 188 1.28 -6.93 -10.98
CA PRO A 188 0.40 -7.13 -9.81
C PRO A 188 1.17 -7.65 -8.60
N VAL A 189 0.77 -7.22 -7.39
CA VAL A 189 1.31 -7.79 -6.14
C VAL A 189 0.91 -9.27 -6.03
N VAL A 190 -0.34 -9.61 -6.36
CA VAL A 190 -0.89 -10.98 -6.36
C VAL A 190 -1.62 -11.30 -7.66
N GLY A 191 -1.60 -12.58 -8.04
CA GLY A 191 -2.18 -13.12 -9.27
C GLY A 191 -1.61 -14.49 -9.59
N SER A 192 -2.24 -15.27 -10.47
CA SER A 192 -1.91 -16.69 -10.65
C SER A 192 -0.67 -17.00 -11.49
N SER A 193 -0.24 -16.09 -12.38
CA SER A 193 0.79 -16.39 -13.38
C SER A 193 1.87 -15.31 -13.58
N ASN A 194 1.55 -14.03 -13.36
CA ASN A 194 2.51 -12.92 -13.45
C ASN A 194 2.25 -11.88 -12.36
N SER A 195 2.64 -12.21 -11.13
CA SER A 195 2.60 -11.31 -9.97
C SER A 195 3.89 -11.40 -9.16
N LEU A 196 4.12 -10.44 -8.25
CA LEU A 196 5.23 -10.48 -7.30
C LEU A 196 5.24 -11.83 -6.56
N VAL A 197 4.12 -12.18 -5.90
CA VAL A 197 4.03 -13.38 -5.07
C VAL A 197 4.12 -14.66 -5.90
N SER A 198 3.51 -14.72 -7.10
CA SER A 198 3.52 -15.96 -7.89
C SER A 198 4.81 -16.24 -8.64
N THR A 199 5.62 -15.20 -8.94
CA THR A 199 6.81 -15.37 -9.81
C THR A 199 8.13 -15.06 -9.13
N ARG A 200 8.17 -14.14 -8.14
CA ARG A 200 9.43 -13.67 -7.55
C ARG A 200 9.52 -13.99 -6.06
N GLU A 201 8.51 -13.65 -5.27
CA GLU A 201 8.55 -13.89 -3.82
C GLU A 201 7.35 -14.71 -3.30
N PRO A 202 7.30 -16.02 -3.61
CA PRO A 202 6.26 -16.93 -3.10
C PRO A 202 6.35 -17.16 -1.58
N GLY A 203 7.43 -16.72 -0.93
CA GLY A 203 7.57 -16.73 0.52
C GLY A 203 6.89 -15.57 1.23
N LEU A 204 6.46 -14.52 0.53
CA LEU A 204 5.70 -13.41 1.12
C LEU A 204 4.28 -13.87 1.50
N LYS A 205 4.09 -14.20 2.79
CA LYS A 205 2.81 -14.74 3.31
C LYS A 205 1.89 -13.69 3.94
N ALA A 206 2.38 -12.47 4.19
CA ALA A 206 1.53 -11.38 4.65
C ALA A 206 1.96 -10.02 4.06
N ILE A 207 1.01 -9.11 3.91
CA ILE A 207 1.23 -7.73 3.41
C ILE A 207 0.33 -6.73 4.14
N THR A 208 0.82 -5.53 4.46
CA THR A 208 0.02 -4.47 5.09
C THR A 208 -0.42 -3.47 4.03
N LEU A 209 -1.72 -3.25 3.85
CA LEU A 209 -2.28 -2.38 2.81
C LEU A 209 -2.41 -0.96 3.35
N ALA A 210 -1.69 0.00 2.75
CA ALA A 210 -1.52 1.35 3.30
C ALA A 210 -1.92 2.43 2.26
N PHE A 211 -2.80 3.39 2.51
CA PHE A 211 -3.64 3.58 3.70
C PHE A 211 -5.07 3.93 3.30
N ALA A 212 -6.03 3.47 4.09
CA ALA A 212 -7.38 3.99 4.06
C ALA A 212 -7.47 5.26 4.93
N THR A 213 -7.94 6.36 4.37
CA THR A 213 -7.99 7.67 5.04
C THR A 213 -9.42 8.24 5.11
N GLY A 214 -9.65 9.21 5.99
CA GLY A 214 -10.97 9.80 6.19
C GLY A 214 -11.82 9.06 7.24
N THR A 215 -13.13 9.01 7.03
CA THR A 215 -14.07 8.41 8.00
C THR A 215 -14.48 7.00 7.56
N CYS A 216 -14.44 6.04 8.49
CA CYS A 216 -14.85 4.66 8.22
C CYS A 216 -16.29 4.56 7.69
N GLY A 217 -16.48 3.72 6.67
CA GLY A 217 -17.72 3.61 5.90
C GLY A 217 -17.70 4.45 4.62
N SER A 218 -16.98 5.58 4.61
CA SER A 218 -16.77 6.48 3.46
C SER A 218 -15.29 6.79 3.22
N GLU A 219 -14.41 5.85 3.56
CA GLU A 219 -12.95 6.03 3.50
C GLU A 219 -12.43 6.04 2.06
N ASN A 220 -11.20 6.54 1.89
CA ASN A 220 -10.58 6.73 0.60
C ASN A 220 -9.13 6.22 0.57
N TRP A 221 -8.77 5.57 -0.54
CA TRP A 221 -7.45 5.02 -0.83
C TRP A 221 -6.76 5.89 -1.90
N GLY A 222 -6.21 7.03 -1.48
CA GLY A 222 -5.39 7.91 -2.35
C GLY A 222 -6.09 8.42 -3.62
N GLY A 223 -7.41 8.60 -3.59
CA GLY A 223 -8.26 8.94 -4.73
C GLY A 223 -9.24 7.83 -5.11
N VAL A 224 -8.98 6.57 -4.74
CA VAL A 224 -9.85 5.42 -5.03
C VAL A 224 -10.90 5.25 -3.93
N ALA A 225 -12.17 5.07 -4.33
CA ALA A 225 -13.27 4.78 -3.41
C ALA A 225 -13.11 3.40 -2.75
N ALA A 226 -13.46 3.29 -1.46
CA ALA A 226 -13.33 2.08 -0.65
C ALA A 226 -13.84 0.80 -1.34
N ASP A 227 -15.06 0.81 -1.86
CA ASP A 227 -15.69 -0.36 -2.50
C ASP A 227 -14.98 -0.75 -3.81
N ALA A 228 -14.45 0.23 -4.56
CA ALA A 228 -13.71 -0.01 -5.80
C ALA A 228 -12.32 -0.62 -5.52
N PHE A 229 -11.61 -0.14 -4.50
CA PHE A 229 -10.35 -0.73 -4.06
C PHE A 229 -10.54 -2.15 -3.52
N ALA A 230 -11.56 -2.36 -2.68
CA ALA A 230 -11.89 -3.68 -2.12
C ALA A 230 -12.19 -4.70 -3.24
N SER A 231 -13.09 -4.33 -4.17
CA SER A 231 -13.50 -5.18 -5.30
C SER A 231 -12.33 -5.54 -6.22
N ALA A 232 -11.37 -4.63 -6.42
CA ALA A 232 -10.22 -4.87 -7.29
C ALA A 232 -9.17 -5.81 -6.67
N ASN A 233 -9.05 -5.89 -5.34
CA ASN A 233 -7.88 -6.50 -4.68
C ASN A 233 -8.19 -7.63 -3.70
N ILE A 234 -9.28 -7.56 -2.92
CA ILE A 234 -9.47 -8.44 -1.75
C ILE A 234 -9.60 -9.91 -2.15
N ALA A 235 -10.45 -10.22 -3.14
CA ALA A 235 -10.58 -11.58 -3.66
C ALA A 235 -9.29 -12.11 -4.32
N LYS A 236 -8.38 -11.25 -4.78
CA LYS A 236 -7.09 -11.65 -5.36
C LYS A 236 -6.07 -12.02 -4.27
N LEU A 237 -6.08 -11.32 -3.14
CA LEU A 237 -5.24 -11.63 -1.97
C LEU A 237 -5.66 -12.96 -1.35
N ASP A 238 -6.98 -13.12 -1.15
CA ASP A 238 -7.58 -14.34 -0.61
C ASP A 238 -7.31 -15.56 -1.52
N ALA A 239 -7.57 -15.45 -2.82
CA ALA A 239 -7.27 -16.52 -3.79
C ALA A 239 -5.76 -16.82 -3.96
N ALA A 240 -4.87 -15.90 -3.59
CA ALA A 240 -3.43 -16.12 -3.57
C ALA A 240 -2.92 -16.75 -2.26
N GLY A 241 -3.77 -16.90 -1.25
CA GLY A 241 -3.39 -17.39 0.08
C GLY A 241 -2.47 -16.43 0.84
N VAL A 242 -2.54 -15.13 0.53
CA VAL A 242 -1.69 -14.09 1.13
C VAL A 242 -2.49 -13.39 2.23
N ASN A 243 -2.05 -13.54 3.47
CA ASN A 243 -2.66 -12.81 4.58
C ASN A 243 -2.49 -11.30 4.40
N TYR A 244 -3.41 -10.50 4.91
CA TYR A 244 -3.26 -9.05 4.87
C TYR A 244 -3.80 -8.34 6.10
N ILE A 245 -3.21 -7.19 6.36
CA ILE A 245 -3.62 -6.21 7.37
C ILE A 245 -4.10 -4.97 6.62
N VAL A 246 -5.28 -4.46 6.95
CA VAL A 246 -5.78 -3.20 6.38
C VAL A 246 -5.33 -2.06 7.28
N SER A 247 -4.37 -1.26 6.82
CA SER A 247 -3.86 -0.10 7.56
C SER A 247 -4.62 1.17 7.19
N THR A 248 -4.74 2.06 8.17
CA THR A 248 -5.55 3.27 8.11
C THR A 248 -4.76 4.45 8.65
N GLY A 249 -4.95 5.63 8.07
CA GLY A 249 -4.23 6.84 8.48
C GLY A 249 -2.92 7.07 7.72
N GLY A 250 -1.82 7.15 8.46
CA GLY A 250 -0.47 7.46 7.95
C GLY A 250 -0.24 8.95 7.65
N ALA A 251 0.99 9.32 7.33
CA ALA A 251 1.46 10.71 7.19
C ALA A 251 0.66 11.55 6.17
N ALA A 252 0.03 10.90 5.18
CA ALA A 252 -0.77 11.54 4.14
C ALA A 252 -2.23 11.85 4.56
N GLY A 253 -2.72 11.36 5.71
CA GLY A 253 -4.06 11.71 6.18
C GLY A 253 -4.51 10.94 7.42
N SER A 254 -5.36 11.55 8.25
CA SER A 254 -5.93 10.87 9.43
C SER A 254 -7.08 9.92 9.09
N PHE A 255 -7.27 8.87 9.89
CA PHE A 255 -8.46 8.02 9.86
C PHE A 255 -9.31 8.17 11.13
N LYS A 256 -10.64 8.16 10.98
CA LYS A 256 -11.61 8.36 12.06
C LYS A 256 -12.69 7.29 12.01
N CYS A 257 -12.99 6.69 13.15
CA CYS A 257 -14.08 5.73 13.28
C CYS A 257 -14.66 5.70 14.68
N SER A 258 -15.93 5.31 14.83
CA SER A 258 -16.61 5.17 16.11
C SER A 258 -17.70 4.10 16.06
N GLY A 259 -18.01 3.52 17.23
CA GLY A 259 -19.12 2.58 17.39
C GLY A 259 -19.10 1.40 16.42
N THR A 260 -20.27 1.03 15.90
CA THR A 260 -20.45 -0.10 14.97
C THR A 260 -19.91 0.15 13.56
N ALA A 261 -19.59 1.39 13.18
CA ALA A 261 -19.12 1.70 11.83
C ALA A 261 -17.80 0.98 11.48
N LEU A 262 -16.96 0.68 12.47
CA LEU A 262 -15.76 -0.13 12.27
C LEU A 262 -16.10 -1.56 11.82
N GLN A 263 -17.24 -2.12 12.24
CA GLN A 263 -17.64 -3.46 11.83
C GLN A 263 -18.03 -3.51 10.34
N SER A 264 -18.57 -2.41 9.80
CA SER A 264 -18.86 -2.24 8.38
C SER A 264 -17.59 -2.00 7.56
N PHE A 265 -16.64 -1.22 8.10
CA PHE A 265 -15.30 -1.08 7.53
C PHE A 265 -14.59 -2.44 7.43
N ILE A 266 -14.55 -3.23 8.51
CA ILE A 266 -13.95 -4.57 8.49
C ILE A 266 -14.68 -5.47 7.49
N ALA A 267 -16.02 -5.45 7.47
CA ALA A 267 -16.81 -6.27 6.56
C ALA A 267 -16.39 -6.04 5.09
N ARG A 268 -16.26 -4.78 4.66
CA ARG A 268 -15.83 -4.41 3.29
C ARG A 268 -14.55 -5.11 2.82
N TYR A 269 -13.62 -5.38 3.73
CA TYR A 269 -12.34 -6.02 3.41
C TYR A 269 -12.23 -7.46 3.92
N ALA A 270 -13.30 -8.03 4.47
CA ALA A 270 -13.26 -9.32 5.16
C ALA A 270 -13.09 -10.50 4.19
N SER A 271 -12.09 -11.33 4.49
CA SER A 271 -11.86 -12.66 3.91
C SER A 271 -11.14 -13.54 4.94
N PRO A 272 -11.10 -14.88 4.75
CA PRO A 272 -10.29 -15.78 5.56
C PRO A 272 -8.81 -15.37 5.69
N HIS A 273 -8.28 -14.59 4.75
CA HIS A 273 -6.91 -14.07 4.78
C HIS A 273 -6.77 -12.63 5.35
N MET A 274 -7.87 -11.94 5.71
CA MET A 274 -7.78 -10.69 6.50
C MET A 274 -7.43 -11.02 7.95
N ILE A 275 -6.17 -10.80 8.37
CA ILE A 275 -5.69 -11.15 9.72
C ILE A 275 -5.66 -9.97 10.70
N GLY A 276 -5.76 -8.73 10.22
CA GLY A 276 -5.78 -7.56 11.09
C GLY A 276 -6.32 -6.27 10.49
N VAL A 277 -6.61 -5.32 11.38
CA VAL A 277 -6.69 -3.88 11.09
C VAL A 277 -5.53 -3.20 11.79
N ASP A 278 -4.94 -2.21 11.13
CA ASP A 278 -3.91 -1.35 11.70
C ASP A 278 -4.38 0.12 11.71
N PHE A 279 -4.21 0.76 12.85
CA PHE A 279 -4.49 2.18 13.05
C PHE A 279 -3.15 2.92 13.12
N ASP A 280 -2.75 3.54 12.02
CA ASP A 280 -1.56 4.37 11.95
C ASP A 280 -1.91 5.81 12.37
N ILE A 281 -1.43 6.19 13.56
CA ILE A 281 -1.84 7.39 14.28
C ILE A 281 -0.63 8.31 14.45
N GLU A 282 -0.25 8.93 13.33
CA GLU A 282 0.85 9.89 13.28
C GLU A 282 0.40 11.30 13.66
N SER A 283 -0.59 11.84 12.94
CA SER A 283 -1.09 13.21 13.12
C SER A 283 -2.53 13.39 12.59
N GLY A 284 -3.26 14.37 13.15
CA GLY A 284 -4.60 14.77 12.70
C GLY A 284 -5.77 14.14 13.47
N GLN A 285 -5.60 12.97 14.09
CA GLN A 285 -6.55 12.47 15.09
C GLN A 285 -6.46 13.30 16.39
N SER A 286 -7.61 13.70 16.93
CA SER A 286 -7.72 14.24 18.29
C SER A 286 -7.73 13.10 19.33
N ALA A 287 -7.52 13.43 20.61
CA ALA A 287 -7.67 12.46 21.70
C ALA A 287 -9.07 11.80 21.74
N ALA A 288 -10.11 12.50 21.30
CA ALA A 288 -11.46 11.95 21.16
C ALA A 288 -11.56 10.97 19.97
N ASP A 289 -10.93 11.27 18.84
CA ASP A 289 -10.86 10.35 17.69
C ASP A 289 -10.12 9.06 18.07
N VAL A 290 -9.01 9.16 18.81
CA VAL A 290 -8.26 7.99 19.33
C VAL A 290 -9.12 7.14 20.27
N GLN A 291 -9.81 7.75 21.24
CA GLN A 291 -10.72 7.03 22.15
C GLN A 291 -11.88 6.35 21.41
N ASN A 292 -12.41 7.00 20.36
CA ASN A 292 -13.45 6.44 19.51
C ASN A 292 -12.95 5.23 18.70
N LEU A 293 -11.73 5.29 18.13
CA LEU A 293 -11.09 4.18 17.42
C LEU A 293 -10.89 2.97 18.34
N VAL A 294 -10.30 3.17 19.52
CA VAL A 294 -10.08 2.11 20.51
C VAL A 294 -11.41 1.49 20.98
N SER A 295 -12.42 2.32 21.25
CA SER A 295 -13.75 1.84 21.66
C SER A 295 -14.45 1.06 20.54
N ALA A 296 -14.31 1.49 19.29
CA ALA A 296 -14.84 0.78 18.12
C ALA A 296 -14.13 -0.57 17.91
N ALA A 297 -12.81 -0.64 18.10
CA ALA A 297 -12.04 -1.89 18.05
C ALA A 297 -12.48 -2.86 19.16
N ALA A 298 -12.61 -2.37 20.40
CA ALA A 298 -13.11 -3.15 21.54
C ALA A 298 -14.54 -3.69 21.33
N LEU A 299 -15.37 -3.00 20.54
CA LEU A 299 -16.68 -3.48 20.11
C LEU A 299 -16.57 -4.50 18.95
N ALA A 300 -15.70 -4.25 17.98
CA ALA A 300 -15.52 -5.09 16.80
C ALA A 300 -14.92 -6.47 17.10
N GLN A 301 -14.06 -6.60 18.11
CA GLN A 301 -13.46 -7.89 18.50
C GLN A 301 -14.51 -8.98 18.82
N SER A 302 -15.72 -8.59 19.27
CA SER A 302 -16.80 -9.54 19.55
C SER A 302 -17.34 -10.24 18.30
N LYS A 303 -17.31 -9.55 17.15
CA LYS A 303 -17.72 -10.07 15.84
C LYS A 303 -16.54 -10.74 15.10
N TYR A 304 -15.32 -10.27 15.34
CA TYR A 304 -14.10 -10.73 14.67
C TYR A 304 -13.04 -11.17 15.70
N PRO A 305 -13.28 -12.25 16.48
CA PRO A 305 -12.43 -12.60 17.64
C PRO A 305 -11.01 -13.05 17.29
N GLY A 306 -10.78 -13.51 16.06
CA GLY A 306 -9.43 -13.85 15.56
C GLY A 306 -8.64 -12.66 15.01
N LEU A 307 -9.31 -11.54 14.71
CA LEU A 307 -8.70 -10.38 14.07
C LEU A 307 -7.85 -9.61 15.06
N ARG A 308 -6.61 -9.26 14.69
CA ARG A 308 -5.76 -8.40 15.52
C ARG A 308 -5.98 -6.91 15.21
N PHE A 309 -5.84 -6.08 16.23
CA PHE A 309 -5.95 -4.63 16.13
C PHE A 309 -4.61 -3.99 16.50
N SER A 310 -3.83 -3.62 15.49
CA SER A 310 -2.56 -2.91 15.65
C SER A 310 -2.81 -1.41 15.81
N PHE A 311 -1.97 -0.77 16.62
CA PHE A 311 -1.85 0.68 16.72
C PHE A 311 -0.42 1.06 16.35
N THR A 312 -0.22 1.58 15.14
CA THR A 312 1.08 2.05 14.64
C THR A 312 1.33 3.47 15.10
N LEU A 313 2.44 3.68 15.80
CA LEU A 313 2.74 4.91 16.55
C LEU A 313 4.18 5.35 16.37
N ALA A 314 4.36 6.66 16.22
CA ALA A 314 5.67 7.31 16.26
C ALA A 314 6.33 7.18 17.64
N THR A 315 7.61 6.83 17.67
CA THR A 315 8.39 6.64 18.89
C THR A 315 9.80 7.18 18.74
N LEU A 316 10.41 7.56 19.86
CA LEU A 316 11.86 7.64 20.01
C LEU A 316 12.43 6.31 20.50
N ALA A 317 13.76 6.21 20.43
CA ALA A 317 14.59 5.10 20.88
C ALA A 317 15.66 5.61 21.86
N ALA A 318 15.26 6.43 22.83
CA ALA A 318 16.16 7.07 23.79
C ALA A 318 17.05 6.05 24.51
N SER A 319 18.36 6.26 24.44
CA SER A 319 19.43 5.44 25.00
C SER A 319 20.19 6.13 26.15
N ASP A 320 19.79 7.35 26.52
CA ASP A 320 20.32 8.14 27.64
C ASP A 320 19.79 7.75 29.03
N GLY A 321 18.92 6.74 29.10
CA GLY A 321 18.27 6.30 30.34
C GLY A 321 16.98 7.07 30.71
N SER A 322 16.51 7.99 29.86
CA SER A 322 15.21 8.67 30.04
C SER A 322 14.00 7.80 29.72
N PHE A 323 14.20 6.70 28.98
CA PHE A 323 13.15 5.86 28.38
C PHE A 323 12.18 6.65 27.45
N GLY A 324 12.65 7.77 26.88
CA GLY A 324 11.96 8.49 25.83
C GLY A 324 11.52 7.57 24.67
N GLY A 325 10.23 7.62 24.36
CA GLY A 325 9.56 6.69 23.44
C GLY A 325 8.40 7.37 22.72
N LEU A 326 7.17 6.91 22.96
CA LEU A 326 5.98 7.45 22.33
C LEU A 326 5.80 8.96 22.55
N ASN A 327 5.35 9.65 21.50
CA ASN A 327 4.89 11.04 21.62
C ASN A 327 3.55 11.15 22.39
N SER A 328 3.03 12.36 22.59
CA SER A 328 1.78 12.59 23.34
C SER A 328 0.55 11.88 22.76
N THR A 329 0.48 11.73 21.43
CA THR A 329 -0.60 11.00 20.75
C THR A 329 -0.46 9.49 20.96
N GLY A 330 0.76 8.96 20.90
CA GLY A 330 1.05 7.56 21.19
C GLY A 330 0.80 7.19 22.66
N ASP A 331 1.22 8.03 23.60
CA ASP A 331 0.92 7.89 25.03
C ASP A 331 -0.59 7.85 25.30
N ALA A 332 -1.35 8.78 24.71
CA ALA A 332 -2.80 8.80 24.81
C ALA A 332 -3.44 7.54 24.21
N THR A 333 -2.92 7.05 23.09
CA THR A 333 -3.39 5.82 22.43
C THR A 333 -3.15 4.59 23.30
N VAL A 334 -1.93 4.39 23.81
CA VAL A 334 -1.62 3.24 24.68
C VAL A 334 -2.43 3.29 25.97
N LYS A 335 -2.62 4.47 26.58
CA LYS A 335 -3.49 4.64 27.75
C LYS A 335 -4.94 4.31 27.44
N ALA A 336 -5.46 4.73 26.30
CA ALA A 336 -6.81 4.37 25.84
C ALA A 336 -6.96 2.85 25.65
N VAL A 337 -6.03 2.21 24.93
CA VAL A 337 -6.03 0.75 24.71
C VAL A 337 -6.00 -0.01 26.04
N LYS A 338 -5.10 0.35 26.96
CA LYS A 338 -4.99 -0.30 28.28
C LYS A 338 -6.19 -0.07 29.20
N ALA A 339 -6.96 1.00 29.00
CA ALA A 339 -8.20 1.28 29.73
C ALA A 339 -9.44 0.62 29.09
N SER A 340 -9.30 0.04 27.90
CA SER A 340 -10.40 -0.57 27.14
C SER A 340 -10.57 -2.07 27.44
N ALA A 341 -11.67 -2.64 26.94
CA ALA A 341 -11.91 -4.09 26.96
C ALA A 341 -11.22 -4.83 25.78
N LEU A 342 -10.41 -4.16 24.96
CA LEU A 342 -9.75 -4.77 23.80
C LEU A 342 -8.67 -5.76 24.25
N THR A 343 -8.76 -7.01 23.82
CA THR A 343 -7.81 -8.07 24.23
C THR A 343 -6.79 -8.40 23.14
N ASN A 344 -7.23 -8.59 21.90
CA ASN A 344 -6.37 -8.92 20.75
C ASN A 344 -5.76 -7.66 20.08
N TYR A 345 -5.12 -6.81 20.89
CA TYR A 345 -4.36 -5.65 20.40
C TYR A 345 -2.86 -5.89 20.38
N THR A 346 -2.19 -5.11 19.54
CA THR A 346 -0.73 -4.93 19.52
C THR A 346 -0.38 -3.44 19.37
N VAL A 347 0.85 -3.07 19.73
CA VAL A 347 1.41 -1.72 19.54
C VAL A 347 2.58 -1.84 18.59
N ASN A 348 2.46 -1.24 17.43
CA ASN A 348 3.48 -1.25 16.39
C ASN A 348 4.29 0.06 16.46
N LEU A 349 5.59 -0.07 16.67
CA LEU A 349 6.49 1.07 16.81
C LEU A 349 7.08 1.42 15.45
N MET A 350 6.84 2.64 14.97
CA MET A 350 7.59 3.20 13.84
C MET A 350 9.01 3.52 14.30
N THR A 351 9.93 2.59 14.08
CA THR A 351 11.34 2.69 14.50
C THR A 351 12.16 3.32 13.37
N MET A 352 11.74 4.53 13.02
CA MET A 352 12.23 5.38 11.93
C MET A 352 12.02 6.85 12.34
N ASP A 353 12.80 7.75 11.77
CA ASP A 353 12.67 9.20 11.88
C ASP A 353 12.58 9.69 13.32
N PHE A 354 13.49 9.17 14.14
CA PHE A 354 13.81 9.64 15.48
C PHE A 354 14.32 11.09 15.47
N GLY A 355 14.78 11.57 14.31
CA GLY A 355 15.39 12.88 14.12
C GLY A 355 16.87 12.86 14.48
N ARG A 356 17.52 14.05 14.48
CA ARG A 356 18.98 14.20 14.61
C ARG A 356 19.59 13.24 15.64
N ALA A 357 20.66 12.55 15.25
CA ALA A 357 21.32 11.56 16.09
C ALA A 357 21.76 12.16 17.45
N THR A 358 21.05 11.77 18.50
CA THR A 358 21.31 12.12 19.90
C THR A 358 20.85 10.97 20.78
N THR A 359 21.42 10.82 21.98
CA THR A 359 21.06 9.72 22.90
C THR A 359 19.65 9.85 23.48
N ALA A 360 19.03 11.04 23.38
CA ALA A 360 17.62 11.25 23.69
C ALA A 360 16.68 10.72 22.59
N ASN A 361 17.18 10.56 21.36
CA ASN A 361 16.40 10.15 20.19
C ASN A 361 16.63 8.69 19.80
N CYS A 362 17.89 8.22 19.82
CA CYS A 362 18.27 6.92 19.30
C CYS A 362 19.51 6.32 20.00
N VAL A 363 19.89 5.10 19.64
CA VAL A 363 21.21 4.52 19.97
C VAL A 363 22.22 5.05 18.95
N ILE A 364 23.26 5.76 19.40
CA ILE A 364 24.26 6.38 18.49
C ILE A 364 25.43 5.43 18.20
N VAL A 365 25.89 5.42 16.95
CA VAL A 365 27.27 5.03 16.59
C VAL A 365 27.92 6.18 15.82
N GLY A 366 28.99 6.76 16.37
CA GLY A 366 29.64 7.93 15.78
C GLY A 366 28.74 9.17 15.80
N SER A 367 28.25 9.58 14.63
CA SER A 367 27.32 10.70 14.44
C SER A 367 25.98 10.30 13.82
N THR A 368 25.67 8.99 13.75
CA THR A 368 24.45 8.45 13.14
C THR A 368 23.71 7.56 14.13
N CYS A 369 22.41 7.36 13.90
CA CYS A 369 21.64 6.36 14.65
C CYS A 369 22.00 4.96 14.15
N GLN A 370 22.26 4.05 15.08
CA GLN A 370 22.38 2.62 14.82
C GLN A 370 20.95 2.04 14.86
N MET A 371 20.38 1.74 13.70
CA MET A 371 18.92 1.58 13.58
C MET A 371 18.39 0.25 14.15
N GLY A 372 19.13 -0.84 14.06
CA GLY A 372 18.73 -2.14 14.62
C GLY A 372 18.71 -2.13 16.16
N GLN A 373 19.74 -1.56 16.78
CA GLN A 373 19.80 -1.35 18.23
C GLN A 373 18.79 -0.28 18.69
N SER A 374 18.56 0.77 17.89
CA SER A 374 17.50 1.75 18.19
C SER A 374 16.10 1.11 18.14
N THR A 375 15.87 0.16 17.22
CA THR A 375 14.63 -0.63 17.18
C THR A 375 14.45 -1.44 18.47
N ILE A 376 15.50 -2.11 18.96
CA ILE A 376 15.51 -2.85 20.22
C ILE A 376 15.31 -1.91 21.44
N GLN A 377 15.92 -0.73 21.42
CA GLN A 377 15.79 0.27 22.47
C GLN A 377 14.37 0.85 22.53
N ALA A 378 13.73 1.09 21.39
CA ALA A 378 12.34 1.54 21.32
C ALA A 378 11.37 0.51 21.95
N VAL A 379 11.55 -0.79 21.65
CA VAL A 379 10.82 -1.88 22.33
C VAL A 379 11.07 -1.81 23.84
N THR A 380 12.33 -1.75 24.26
CA THR A 380 12.73 -1.68 25.68
C THR A 380 12.08 -0.51 26.40
N ASN A 381 12.00 0.67 25.75
CA ASN A 381 11.39 1.88 26.31
C ASN A 381 9.86 1.74 26.43
N LEU A 382 9.19 1.13 25.44
CA LEU A 382 7.76 0.84 25.52
C LEU A 382 7.45 -0.17 26.65
N GLN A 383 8.28 -1.20 26.80
CA GLN A 383 8.16 -2.19 27.88
C GLN A 383 8.34 -1.55 29.25
N HIS A 384 9.38 -0.71 29.43
CA HIS A 384 9.63 0.00 30.67
C HIS A 384 8.47 0.94 31.05
N THR A 385 8.06 1.81 30.12
CA THR A 385 7.10 2.89 30.40
C THR A 385 5.67 2.39 30.55
N TYR A 386 5.27 1.35 29.81
CA TYR A 386 3.87 0.89 29.77
C TYR A 386 3.66 -0.55 30.23
N GLY A 387 4.69 -1.34 30.50
CA GLY A 387 4.56 -2.75 30.91
C GLY A 387 3.89 -3.64 29.87
N ILE A 388 4.03 -3.32 28.57
CA ILE A 388 3.49 -4.13 27.47
C ILE A 388 4.43 -5.32 27.23
N ALA A 389 3.88 -6.54 27.20
CA ALA A 389 4.66 -7.74 26.92
C ALA A 389 5.14 -7.77 25.46
N SER A 390 6.32 -8.37 25.18
CA SER A 390 6.88 -8.49 23.82
C SER A 390 5.88 -9.05 22.81
N SER A 391 5.06 -10.03 23.22
CA SER A 391 4.00 -10.65 22.41
C SER A 391 2.82 -9.75 22.07
N LYS A 392 2.88 -8.47 22.43
CA LYS A 392 1.96 -7.39 22.03
C LYS A 392 2.68 -6.23 21.34
N ILE A 393 3.96 -6.37 21.01
CA ILE A 393 4.78 -5.34 20.39
C ILE A 393 5.15 -5.77 18.97
N GLU A 394 5.00 -4.82 18.05
CA GLU A 394 5.43 -4.88 16.66
C GLU A 394 6.45 -3.77 16.41
N VAL A 395 7.29 -3.93 15.39
CA VAL A 395 8.23 -2.89 14.96
C VAL A 395 8.18 -2.70 13.46
N THR A 396 8.20 -1.44 13.03
CA THR A 396 8.24 -1.01 11.64
C THR A 396 9.44 -0.09 11.43
N PRO A 397 10.62 -0.62 11.10
CA PRO A 397 11.68 0.17 10.50
C PRO A 397 11.33 0.64 9.08
N MET A 398 11.84 1.80 8.71
CA MET A 398 11.93 2.25 7.32
C MET A 398 13.25 1.73 6.75
N ILE A 399 13.21 1.06 5.58
CA ILE A 399 14.40 0.39 5.02
C ILE A 399 15.33 1.36 4.27
N GLY A 400 16.64 1.12 4.25
CA GLY A 400 17.57 2.02 3.55
C GLY A 400 17.64 3.40 4.21
N VAL A 401 17.66 4.48 3.43
CA VAL A 401 17.76 5.86 3.98
C VAL A 401 16.38 6.39 4.36
N ASN A 402 16.26 6.95 5.56
CA ASN A 402 15.03 7.57 6.09
C ASN A 402 14.88 9.03 5.64
N ASP A 403 13.87 9.75 6.12
CA ASP A 403 13.75 11.20 5.89
C ASP A 403 14.81 12.00 6.69
N THR A 404 15.24 11.46 7.83
CA THR A 404 16.36 11.94 8.62
C THR A 404 17.70 11.39 8.09
N THR A 405 18.59 12.29 7.63
CA THR A 405 19.86 11.91 6.98
C THR A 405 20.84 11.14 7.87
N ASP A 406 20.69 11.23 9.19
CA ASP A 406 21.53 10.54 10.18
C ASP A 406 21.08 9.07 10.40
N GLU A 407 20.05 8.62 9.68
CA GLU A 407 19.39 7.32 9.84
C GLU A 407 19.42 6.52 8.53
N VAL A 408 20.07 5.36 8.57
CA VAL A 408 20.06 4.38 7.48
C VAL A 408 19.85 2.99 8.07
N PHE A 409 18.70 2.37 7.81
CA PHE A 409 18.41 1.00 8.22
C PHE A 409 19.05 0.02 7.24
N THR A 410 20.17 -0.57 7.63
CA THR A 410 20.97 -1.46 6.77
C THR A 410 20.42 -2.89 6.74
N LEU A 411 21.00 -3.76 5.90
CA LEU A 411 20.71 -5.20 5.92
C LEU A 411 21.17 -5.89 7.22
N ALA A 412 22.21 -5.36 7.89
CA ALA A 412 22.66 -5.87 9.19
C ALA A 412 21.71 -5.44 10.33
N ASP A 413 21.01 -4.32 10.17
CA ASP A 413 19.92 -3.93 11.07
C ASP A 413 18.71 -4.86 10.89
N ALA A 414 18.41 -5.29 9.66
CA ALA A 414 17.38 -6.30 9.40
C ALA A 414 17.68 -7.63 10.12
N ASP A 415 18.93 -8.11 10.07
CA ASP A 415 19.38 -9.29 10.83
C ASP A 415 19.20 -9.11 12.34
N THR A 416 19.61 -7.95 12.86
CA THR A 416 19.54 -7.59 14.28
C THR A 416 18.10 -7.59 14.77
N VAL A 417 17.20 -6.93 14.02
CA VAL A 417 15.77 -6.85 14.35
C VAL A 417 15.09 -8.21 14.22
N ALA A 418 15.36 -8.98 13.16
CA ALA A 418 14.76 -10.30 12.98
C ALA A 418 15.18 -11.29 14.09
N ALA A 419 16.47 -11.31 14.45
CA ALA A 419 16.98 -12.14 15.53
C ALA A 419 16.39 -11.76 16.89
N TYR A 420 16.28 -10.46 17.18
CA TYR A 420 15.63 -9.98 18.41
C TYR A 420 14.14 -10.35 18.43
N ALA A 421 13.41 -10.06 17.35
CA ALA A 421 11.97 -10.31 17.26
C ALA A 421 11.60 -11.79 17.47
N LYS A 422 12.38 -12.70 16.87
CA LYS A 422 12.21 -14.15 17.01
C LYS A 422 12.59 -14.66 18.40
N SER A 423 13.67 -14.14 19.00
CA SER A 423 14.14 -14.59 20.32
C SER A 423 13.33 -14.04 21.50
N HIS A 424 12.74 -12.84 21.35
CA HIS A 424 11.96 -12.17 22.40
C HIS A 424 10.45 -12.31 22.19
N GLY A 425 10.00 -12.97 21.12
CA GLY A 425 8.59 -13.25 20.86
C GLY A 425 7.77 -12.00 20.55
N LEU A 426 8.24 -11.14 19.64
CA LEU A 426 7.46 -10.02 19.12
C LEU A 426 6.26 -10.50 18.30
N ALA A 427 5.17 -9.72 18.28
CA ALA A 427 3.96 -10.03 17.53
C ALA A 427 4.08 -9.79 16.02
N GLY A 428 5.10 -9.04 15.60
CA GLY A 428 5.40 -8.85 14.18
C GLY A 428 6.59 -7.94 13.92
N VAL A 429 7.02 -7.97 12.66
CA VAL A 429 8.02 -7.07 12.09
C VAL A 429 7.48 -6.62 10.74
N HIS A 430 7.49 -5.32 10.50
CA HIS A 430 6.99 -4.72 9.27
C HIS A 430 8.07 -3.83 8.67
N THR A 431 7.89 -3.39 7.44
CA THR A 431 8.84 -2.48 6.78
C THR A 431 8.12 -1.40 6.01
N TRP A 432 8.58 -0.15 6.14
CA TRP A 432 8.21 0.93 5.23
C TRP A 432 9.26 1.04 4.12
N SER A 433 9.00 0.65 2.87
CA SER A 433 7.81 -0.02 2.33
C SER A 433 8.22 -0.96 1.18
N LEU A 434 7.31 -1.80 0.69
CA LEU A 434 7.59 -2.80 -0.35
C LEU A 434 8.22 -2.20 -1.61
N ASP A 435 7.66 -1.11 -2.14
CA ASP A 435 8.17 -0.46 -3.35
C ASP A 435 9.48 0.30 -3.10
N ARG A 436 9.80 0.63 -1.84
CA ARG A 436 11.12 1.14 -1.46
C ARG A 436 12.18 0.05 -1.49
N ASP A 437 11.84 -1.24 -1.50
CA ASP A 437 12.82 -2.33 -1.61
C ASP A 437 13.37 -2.52 -3.04
N THR A 438 13.35 -1.44 -3.83
CA THR A 438 13.93 -1.30 -5.17
C THR A 438 15.28 -0.57 -5.05
N PRO A 439 16.35 -1.00 -5.72
CA PRO A 439 17.60 -0.22 -5.77
C PRO A 439 17.38 1.10 -6.51
N CYS A 440 17.86 2.21 -5.96
CA CYS A 440 17.88 3.46 -6.72
C CYS A 440 18.96 3.42 -7.83
N PRO A 441 18.76 4.08 -8.98
CA PRO A 441 19.79 4.18 -10.03
C PRO A 441 21.11 4.79 -9.55
N THR A 442 21.04 5.68 -8.56
CA THR A 442 22.15 6.25 -7.81
C THR A 442 21.75 6.32 -6.34
N ALA A 443 22.70 6.24 -5.41
CA ALA A 443 22.44 6.52 -4.00
C ALA A 443 21.92 7.95 -3.81
N GLN A 444 21.09 8.16 -2.78
CA GLN A 444 20.45 9.43 -2.45
C GLN A 444 20.62 9.69 -0.95
N SER A 445 20.70 10.96 -0.56
CA SER A 445 20.83 11.36 0.86
C SER A 445 19.50 11.52 1.59
N THR A 446 18.37 11.21 0.93
CA THR A 446 17.01 11.33 1.45
C THR A 446 16.22 10.10 1.05
N ALA A 447 15.13 9.81 1.75
CA ALA A 447 14.18 8.81 1.33
C ALA A 447 13.61 9.06 -0.08
N SER A 448 13.26 7.97 -0.76
CA SER A 448 12.40 7.94 -1.94
C SER A 448 11.22 7.01 -1.65
N PRO A 449 10.00 7.28 -2.16
CA PRO A 449 8.86 6.36 -2.05
C PRO A 449 8.97 5.14 -2.98
N THR A 450 9.93 5.13 -3.92
CA THR A 450 10.05 4.10 -4.98
C THR A 450 11.40 3.39 -5.03
N CYS A 451 12.33 3.72 -4.13
CA CYS A 451 13.60 3.00 -3.98
C CYS A 451 14.27 3.27 -2.61
N ASN A 452 15.24 2.43 -2.22
CA ASN A 452 15.82 2.38 -0.86
C ASN A 452 16.92 3.42 -0.59
N SER A 453 17.26 4.26 -1.57
CA SER A 453 18.26 5.33 -1.51
C SER A 453 19.71 4.91 -1.21
N VAL A 454 20.00 3.62 -0.97
CA VAL A 454 21.37 3.13 -0.76
C VAL A 454 22.07 2.73 -2.08
N ALA A 455 23.40 2.64 -2.05
CA ALA A 455 24.19 2.08 -3.15
C ALA A 455 24.20 0.55 -3.11
N GLY A 456 24.13 -0.10 -4.28
CA GLY A 456 24.48 -1.51 -4.46
C GLY A 456 23.54 -2.54 -3.83
N SER A 457 22.32 -2.15 -3.45
CA SER A 457 21.26 -3.08 -3.05
C SER A 457 20.77 -3.93 -4.23
N ALA A 458 20.22 -5.10 -3.93
CA ALA A 458 19.42 -5.88 -4.87
C ALA A 458 17.93 -5.55 -4.72
N PRO A 459 17.08 -5.80 -5.73
CA PRO A 459 15.63 -5.87 -5.55
C PRO A 459 15.24 -6.81 -4.42
N LEU A 460 14.27 -6.41 -3.59
CA LEU A 460 13.75 -7.17 -2.45
C LEU A 460 14.81 -7.49 -1.36
N ALA A 461 15.96 -6.82 -1.34
CA ALA A 461 17.07 -7.18 -0.45
C ALA A 461 16.69 -7.20 1.05
N TRP A 462 15.79 -6.32 1.51
CA TRP A 462 15.32 -6.36 2.90
C TRP A 462 14.22 -7.41 3.11
N THR A 463 13.28 -7.51 2.18
CA THR A 463 12.17 -8.47 2.18
C THR A 463 12.71 -9.91 2.22
N ASP A 464 13.65 -10.24 1.33
CA ASP A 464 14.34 -11.52 1.27
C ASP A 464 15.08 -11.82 2.59
N ARG A 465 15.72 -10.80 3.19
CA ARG A 465 16.48 -10.95 4.43
C ARG A 465 15.58 -11.27 5.62
N PHE A 466 14.50 -10.52 5.78
CA PHE A 466 13.51 -10.79 6.83
C PHE A 466 12.81 -12.14 6.61
N LEU A 467 12.42 -12.46 5.37
CA LEU A 467 11.82 -13.76 5.05
C LEU A 467 12.77 -14.94 5.28
N ALA A 468 14.08 -14.77 5.08
CA ALA A 468 15.06 -15.80 5.42
C ALA A 468 15.26 -15.97 6.94
N ALA A 469 15.23 -14.87 7.71
CA ALA A 469 15.52 -14.88 9.14
C ALA A 469 14.31 -15.26 10.03
N LEU A 470 13.09 -14.91 9.60
CA LEU A 470 11.85 -15.07 10.38
C LEU A 470 11.08 -16.38 10.11
N ARG A 471 11.50 -17.19 9.13
CA ARG A 471 10.99 -18.56 8.87
C ARG A 471 11.31 -19.54 10.01
#